data_AF-A0A6A5AMM0-F1
#
_entry.id   AF-A0A6A5AMM0-F1
#
_cell.length_a   1.000
_cell.length_b   1.000
_cell.length_c   1.000
_cell.angle_alpha   90.00
_cell.angle_beta   90.00
_cell.angle_gamma   90.00
#
_symmetry.space_group_name_H-M   'P 1'
#
loop_
_entity.id
_entity.type
_entity.pdbx_description
1 polymer ?
#
loop_
_entity_poly.entity_id
_entity_poly.type
_entity_poly.pdbx_seq_one_letter_code
_entity_poly.pdbx_strand_id
1 'polypeptide(L)'
;MTSDAELTANIVDSATVQDPSGDTTVTKLARNFRLAKFGELTRFSIDFSRMTVVQATDALVLYSTSPSSNPFIVPYVVTYELMFELYSPAVQNLFEGDGRCLNVSDDFCATVSTSDYEIVQIACQCAKDKVNLDVCPAMLQYNHDQTAKNLTSARFQKILAICIAVVVAVVALLTTAIVFVYKRYRKQSKVP
;
A
#
# COMPACT_ATOMS: atom_id res chain seq x y z
N MET A 1 16.25 2.21 2.43
CA MET A 1 16.66 1.97 3.84
C MET A 1 18.17 2.03 3.93
N THR A 2 18.76 2.63 4.97
CA THR A 2 20.23 2.72 5.12
C THR A 2 20.82 1.35 5.46
N SER A 3 21.96 0.99 4.87
CA SER A 3 22.61 -0.33 4.99
C SER A 3 23.40 -0.51 6.31
N ASP A 4 23.15 0.32 7.31
CA ASP A 4 23.94 0.36 8.53
C ASP A 4 23.60 -0.83 9.44
N ALA A 5 24.54 -1.22 10.31
CA ALA A 5 24.31 -2.30 11.27
C ALA A 5 23.30 -1.85 12.33
N GLU A 6 22.12 -2.45 12.34
CA GLU A 6 21.06 -2.16 13.31
C GLU A 6 21.16 -3.06 14.55
N LEU A 7 20.93 -2.48 15.74
CA LEU A 7 20.77 -3.22 16.99
C LEU A 7 19.36 -2.99 17.54
N THR A 8 18.66 -4.06 17.90
CA THR A 8 17.30 -4.00 18.47
C THR A 8 17.22 -4.80 19.77
N ALA A 9 16.43 -4.32 20.73
CA ALA A 9 16.14 -5.01 21.98
C ALA A 9 14.63 -5.26 22.12
N ASN A 10 14.26 -6.47 22.54
CA ASN A 10 12.89 -6.80 22.92
C ASN A 10 12.76 -6.76 24.44
N ILE A 11 12.00 -5.80 24.97
CA ILE A 11 11.82 -5.61 26.40
C ILE A 11 10.39 -6.02 26.76
N VAL A 12 10.26 -7.12 27.49
CA VAL A 12 8.98 -7.60 28.02
C VAL A 12 9.01 -7.47 29.54
N ASP A 13 8.17 -6.60 30.07
CA ASP A 13 8.03 -6.41 31.51
C ASP A 13 7.14 -7.52 32.12
N SER A 14 7.49 -7.97 33.31
CA SER A 14 6.72 -8.95 34.09
C SER A 14 5.57 -8.30 34.87
N ALA A 15 5.66 -7.01 35.17
CA ALA A 15 4.59 -6.28 35.82
C ALA A 15 3.45 -6.01 34.83
N THR A 16 2.22 -6.23 35.27
CA THR A 16 1.02 -6.03 34.47
C THR A 16 0.01 -5.12 35.14
N VAL A 17 -0.90 -4.58 34.34
CA VAL A 17 -2.00 -3.72 34.77
C VAL A 17 -3.23 -4.04 33.92
N GLN A 18 -4.42 -3.80 34.45
CA GLN A 18 -5.64 -3.94 33.67
C GLN A 18 -5.79 -2.78 32.68
N ASP A 19 -6.18 -3.11 31.45
CA ASP A 19 -6.65 -2.13 30.48
C ASP A 19 -7.90 -1.41 31.01
N PRO A 20 -8.17 -0.15 30.62
CA PRO A 20 -9.37 0.55 31.05
C PRO A 20 -10.70 -0.15 30.75
N SER A 21 -10.76 -1.08 29.78
CA SER A 21 -11.96 -1.90 29.58
C SER A 21 -12.19 -2.93 30.70
N GLY A 22 -11.13 -3.32 31.39
CA GLY A 22 -11.15 -4.38 32.40
C GLY A 22 -11.05 -5.82 31.83
N ASP A 23 -11.11 -5.98 30.51
CA ASP A 23 -11.17 -7.31 29.88
C ASP A 23 -9.80 -7.90 29.56
N THR A 24 -8.75 -7.09 29.57
CA THR A 24 -7.40 -7.50 29.17
C THR A 24 -6.35 -6.95 30.12
N THR A 25 -5.39 -7.81 30.46
CA THR A 25 -4.21 -7.45 31.24
C THR A 25 -3.04 -7.15 30.28
N VAL A 26 -2.40 -5.99 30.44
CA VAL A 26 -1.30 -5.52 29.58
C VAL A 26 -0.03 -5.30 30.39
N THR A 27 1.13 -5.36 29.74
CA THR A 27 2.42 -5.08 30.42
C THR A 27 2.50 -3.61 30.82
N LYS A 28 2.94 -3.37 32.05
CA LYS A 28 2.91 -2.04 32.67
C LYS A 28 3.86 -1.08 31.96
N LEU A 29 5.09 -1.52 31.67
CA LEU A 29 6.08 -0.72 30.95
C LEU A 29 5.56 -0.29 29.57
N ALA A 30 5.05 -1.22 28.75
CA ALA A 30 4.59 -0.91 27.40
C ALA A 30 3.39 0.06 27.42
N ARG A 31 2.44 -0.16 28.35
CA ARG A 31 1.31 0.76 28.54
C ARG A 31 1.79 2.16 28.91
N ASN A 32 2.69 2.29 29.89
CA ASN A 32 3.17 3.59 30.35
C ASN A 32 3.98 4.31 29.28
N PHE A 33 4.84 3.59 28.55
CA PHE A 33 5.58 4.16 27.42
C PHE A 33 4.64 4.69 26.35
N ARG A 34 3.62 3.90 25.96
CA ARG A 34 2.58 4.33 25.01
C ARG A 34 1.87 5.59 25.49
N LEU A 35 1.42 5.63 26.75
CA LEU A 35 0.71 6.79 27.31
C LEU A 35 1.58 8.06 27.30
N ALA A 36 2.87 7.93 27.67
CA ALA A 36 3.81 9.04 27.63
C ALA A 36 4.00 9.54 26.19
N LYS A 37 4.17 8.63 25.22
CA LYS A 37 4.33 8.98 23.81
C LYS A 37 3.08 9.61 23.22
N PHE A 38 1.90 9.07 23.50
CA PHE A 38 0.65 9.66 23.02
C PHE A 38 0.42 11.06 23.63
N GLY A 39 0.74 11.22 24.92
CA GLY A 39 0.74 12.53 25.57
C GLY A 39 1.68 13.51 24.86
N GLU A 40 2.94 13.11 24.61
CA GLU A 40 3.91 13.94 23.88
C GLU A 40 3.39 14.37 22.50
N LEU A 41 2.84 13.43 21.71
CA LEU A 41 2.30 13.69 20.37
C LEU A 41 1.09 14.64 20.36
N THR A 42 0.37 14.76 21.48
CA THR A 42 -0.76 15.67 21.62
C THR A 42 -0.46 16.86 22.52
N ARG A 43 0.82 17.11 22.85
CA ARG A 43 1.25 18.16 23.81
C ARG A 43 0.53 18.04 25.16
N PHE A 44 0.24 16.82 25.59
CA PHE A 44 -0.47 16.46 26.82
C PHE A 44 -1.89 17.04 26.92
N SER A 45 -2.51 17.37 25.79
CA SER A 45 -3.87 17.92 25.74
C SER A 45 -4.98 16.88 25.95
N ILE A 46 -4.64 15.59 25.90
CA ILE A 46 -5.58 14.47 26.02
C ILE A 46 -5.12 13.52 27.12
N ASP A 47 -6.02 13.16 28.04
CA ASP A 47 -5.79 12.11 29.04
C ASP A 47 -6.12 10.72 28.49
N PHE A 48 -5.08 10.03 28.04
CA PHE A 48 -5.19 8.67 27.50
C PHE A 48 -5.25 7.58 28.58
N SER A 49 -5.03 7.90 29.87
CA SER A 49 -4.92 6.89 30.93
C SER A 49 -6.22 6.15 31.20
N ARG A 50 -7.35 6.77 30.81
CA ARG A 50 -8.71 6.28 30.99
C ARG A 50 -9.31 5.69 29.71
N MET A 51 -8.54 5.64 28.64
CA MET A 51 -8.98 5.18 27.32
C MET A 51 -8.45 3.79 27.02
N THR A 52 -9.29 2.94 26.44
CA THR A 52 -8.83 1.72 25.78
C THR A 52 -7.89 2.08 24.63
N VAL A 53 -7.14 1.11 24.11
CA VAL A 53 -6.24 1.35 22.97
C VAL A 53 -7.00 1.91 21.76
N VAL A 54 -8.18 1.36 21.46
CA VAL A 54 -9.03 1.81 20.33
C VAL A 54 -9.51 3.25 20.55
N GLN A 55 -9.99 3.58 21.74
CA GLN A 55 -10.41 4.94 22.06
C GLN A 55 -9.24 5.94 21.97
N ALA A 56 -8.05 5.53 22.41
CA ALA A 56 -6.86 6.36 22.33
C ALA A 56 -6.42 6.59 20.88
N THR A 57 -6.54 5.59 19.99
CA THR A 57 -6.25 5.76 18.56
C THR A 57 -7.26 6.68 17.89
N ASP A 58 -8.55 6.55 18.19
CA ASP A 58 -9.58 7.45 17.65
C ASP A 58 -9.33 8.91 18.08
N ALA A 59 -8.95 9.11 19.35
CA ALA A 59 -8.59 10.43 19.86
C ALA A 59 -7.36 11.03 19.17
N LEU A 60 -6.35 10.22 18.81
CA LEU A 60 -5.21 10.68 18.02
C LEU A 60 -5.60 11.11 16.60
N VAL A 61 -6.48 10.36 15.94
CA VAL A 61 -7.00 10.71 14.60
C VAL A 61 -7.76 12.04 14.67
N LEU A 62 -8.67 12.20 15.63
CA LEU A 62 -9.41 13.44 15.84
C LEU A 62 -8.49 14.62 16.16
N TYR A 63 -7.47 14.42 17.00
CA TYR A 63 -6.46 15.43 17.27
C TYR A 63 -5.75 15.86 15.98
N SER A 64 -5.22 14.91 15.22
CA SER A 64 -4.45 15.17 14.00
C SER A 64 -5.24 15.92 12.90
N THR A 65 -6.57 15.81 12.91
CA THR A 65 -7.44 16.40 11.88
C THR A 65 -8.13 17.69 12.33
N SER A 66 -8.05 18.04 13.62
CA SER A 66 -8.79 19.17 14.18
C SER A 66 -8.06 20.51 13.94
N PRO A 67 -8.62 21.44 13.14
CA PRO A 67 -7.98 22.73 12.85
C PRO A 67 -7.81 23.61 14.09
N SER A 68 -8.68 23.47 15.08
CA SER A 68 -8.64 24.24 16.33
C SER A 68 -7.52 23.80 17.29
N SER A 69 -6.95 22.61 17.07
CA SER A 69 -5.95 22.03 17.97
C SER A 69 -4.50 22.36 17.61
N ASN A 70 -4.25 22.99 16.44
CA ASN A 70 -2.92 23.19 15.85
C ASN A 70 -2.01 21.95 16.09
N PRO A 71 -2.41 20.80 15.52
CA PRO A 71 -1.93 19.52 15.98
C PRO A 71 -0.44 19.34 15.66
N PHE A 72 0.29 18.76 16.61
CA PHE A 72 1.71 18.46 16.42
C PHE A 72 1.93 17.29 15.44
N ILE A 73 0.97 16.36 15.38
CA ILE A 73 0.92 15.28 14.41
C ILE A 73 -0.07 15.62 13.30
N VAL A 74 0.26 15.23 12.07
CA VAL A 74 -0.62 15.39 10.92
C VAL A 74 -0.94 14.01 10.32
N PRO A 75 -2.13 13.83 9.73
CA PRO A 75 -2.44 12.60 9.01
C PRO A 75 -1.46 12.44 7.86
N TYR A 76 -0.67 11.36 7.90
CA TYR A 76 0.10 10.93 6.73
C TYR A 76 -0.77 10.02 5.87
N VAL A 77 -1.78 10.63 5.23
CA VAL A 77 -2.59 9.94 4.23
C VAL A 77 -1.73 9.78 2.99
N VAL A 78 -1.44 8.54 2.63
CA VAL A 78 -0.85 8.21 1.33
C VAL A 78 -1.96 8.35 0.28
N THR A 79 -2.30 9.58 -0.07
CA THR A 79 -3.35 9.92 -1.05
C THR A 79 -3.13 9.28 -2.42
N TYR A 80 -1.90 8.82 -2.68
CA TYR A 80 -1.44 8.36 -3.97
C TYR A 80 -0.82 6.96 -3.93
N GLU A 81 -1.22 6.11 -2.98
CA GLU A 81 -0.69 4.73 -2.86
C GLU A 81 -0.82 3.96 -4.18
N LEU A 82 -1.99 4.08 -4.82
CA LEU A 82 -2.26 3.53 -6.15
C LEU A 82 -1.46 4.19 -7.28
N MET A 83 -1.02 5.45 -7.13
CA MET A 83 -0.22 6.10 -8.17
C MET A 83 1.20 5.54 -8.21
N PHE A 84 1.71 5.05 -7.09
CA PHE A 84 3.01 4.39 -7.09
C PHE A 84 2.98 3.11 -7.94
N GLU A 85 1.87 2.34 -7.89
CA GLU A 85 1.65 1.18 -8.77
C GLU A 85 1.48 1.54 -10.26
N LEU A 86 1.11 2.79 -10.59
CA LEU A 86 1.04 3.24 -12.00
C LEU A 86 2.44 3.36 -12.62
N TYR A 87 3.48 3.45 -11.80
CA TYR A 87 4.85 3.58 -12.28
C TYR A 87 5.44 2.22 -12.67
N SER A 88 6.28 2.22 -13.71
CA SER A 88 6.98 1.01 -14.08
C SER A 88 7.94 0.57 -12.96
N PRO A 89 8.23 -0.73 -12.81
CA PRO A 89 9.17 -1.21 -11.80
C PRO A 89 10.54 -0.51 -11.86
N ALA A 90 10.97 -0.06 -13.03
CA ALA A 90 12.21 0.69 -13.19
C ALA A 90 12.13 2.09 -12.54
N VAL A 91 11.00 2.81 -12.69
CA VAL A 91 10.75 4.08 -11.98
C VAL A 91 10.63 3.82 -10.48
N GLN A 92 9.90 2.77 -10.08
CA GLN A 92 9.72 2.44 -8.67
C GLN A 92 11.07 2.19 -7.98
N ASN A 93 11.93 1.35 -8.58
CA ASN A 93 13.27 1.05 -8.06
C ASN A 93 14.19 2.27 -7.94
N LEU A 94 13.96 3.33 -8.72
CA LEU A 94 14.71 4.57 -8.61
C LEU A 94 14.41 5.32 -7.30
N PHE A 95 13.17 5.24 -6.81
CA PHE A 95 12.70 5.96 -5.63
C PHE A 95 12.57 5.07 -4.38
N GLU A 96 12.29 3.78 -4.55
CA GLU A 96 12.22 2.77 -3.48
C GLU A 96 13.58 2.35 -2.93
N GLY A 97 14.60 3.17 -3.15
CA GLY A 97 16.01 2.87 -2.89
C GLY A 97 16.24 1.94 -1.69
N ASP A 98 16.97 0.86 -1.95
CA ASP A 98 17.64 0.03 -0.96
C ASP A 98 18.77 0.78 -0.23
N GLY A 99 18.74 2.13 -0.24
CA GLY A 99 19.73 3.03 0.34
C GLY A 99 20.91 3.34 -0.58
N ARG A 100 21.05 2.67 -1.73
CA ARG A 100 22.14 2.89 -2.67
C ARG A 100 21.69 3.79 -3.82
N CYS A 101 21.54 5.08 -3.53
CA CYS A 101 21.42 6.09 -4.57
C CYS A 101 22.72 6.10 -5.39
N LEU A 102 22.72 5.46 -6.56
CA LEU A 102 23.86 5.43 -7.48
C LEU A 102 24.03 6.81 -8.11
N ASN A 103 25.03 7.57 -7.66
CA ASN A 103 25.55 8.79 -8.33
C ASN A 103 24.47 9.75 -8.88
N VAL A 104 23.42 10.01 -8.11
CA VAL A 104 22.47 11.07 -8.45
C VAL A 104 23.15 12.41 -8.15
N SER A 105 23.49 13.12 -9.22
CA SER A 105 23.89 14.53 -9.20
C SER A 105 23.00 15.34 -8.25
N ASP A 106 23.57 16.34 -7.56
CA ASP A 106 22.82 17.31 -6.73
C ASP A 106 21.69 18.00 -7.54
N ASP A 107 21.85 18.08 -8.86
CA ASP A 107 20.79 18.39 -9.80
C ASP A 107 20.43 17.14 -10.63
N PHE A 108 19.65 16.26 -10.00
CA PHE A 108 19.07 15.08 -10.67
C PHE A 108 18.34 15.48 -11.95
N CYS A 109 17.59 16.60 -11.91
CA CYS A 109 16.84 17.11 -13.05
C CYS A 109 17.70 17.74 -14.18
N ALA A 110 18.99 17.99 -13.96
CA ALA A 110 19.93 18.38 -15.01
C ALA A 110 20.50 17.20 -15.79
N THR A 111 20.46 15.99 -15.23
CA THR A 111 21.17 14.81 -15.77
C THR A 111 20.25 13.73 -16.34
N VAL A 112 18.93 13.83 -16.14
CA VAL A 112 17.95 12.92 -16.74
C VAL A 112 17.88 13.16 -18.27
N SER A 113 18.63 12.35 -19.03
CA SER A 113 18.50 12.26 -20.49
C SER A 113 17.45 11.23 -20.93
N THR A 114 17.04 11.32 -22.19
CA THR A 114 15.76 10.90 -22.80
C THR A 114 15.32 9.43 -22.78
N SER A 115 15.95 8.49 -22.07
CA SER A 115 15.63 7.06 -22.26
C SER A 115 14.66 6.40 -21.29
N ASP A 116 14.58 6.77 -20.00
CA ASP A 116 14.04 5.76 -19.06
C ASP A 116 12.78 6.14 -18.28
N TYR A 117 12.49 7.43 -18.05
CA TYR A 117 11.44 7.80 -17.07
C TYR A 117 10.64 9.06 -17.45
N GLU A 118 9.59 8.92 -18.27
CA GLU A 118 8.73 10.03 -18.74
C GLU A 118 8.09 10.85 -17.60
N ILE A 119 7.52 10.19 -16.59
CA ILE A 119 6.97 10.84 -15.38
C ILE A 119 8.01 11.73 -14.69
N VAL A 120 9.26 11.25 -14.63
CA VAL A 120 10.35 11.94 -13.94
C VAL A 120 10.78 13.18 -14.71
N GLN A 121 10.80 13.12 -16.05
CA GLN A 121 11.06 14.30 -16.88
C GLN A 121 9.98 15.36 -16.71
N ILE A 122 8.72 14.94 -16.73
CA ILE A 122 7.58 15.83 -16.52
C ILE A 122 7.69 16.48 -15.13
N ALA A 123 7.94 15.70 -14.09
CA ALA A 123 8.12 16.22 -12.73
C ALA A 123 9.28 17.23 -12.64
N CYS A 124 10.43 16.88 -13.21
CA CYS A 124 11.60 17.76 -13.26
C CYS A 124 11.35 19.05 -14.03
N GLN A 125 10.61 19.00 -15.13
CA GLN A 125 10.25 20.18 -15.90
C GLN A 125 9.27 21.07 -15.13
N CYS A 126 8.20 20.51 -14.54
CA CYS A 126 7.27 21.25 -13.69
C CYS A 126 8.00 21.93 -12.50
N ALA A 127 8.97 21.25 -11.90
CA ALA A 127 9.79 21.80 -10.82
C ALA A 127 10.67 22.97 -11.30
N LYS A 128 11.33 22.86 -12.47
CA LYS A 128 12.08 23.96 -13.11
C LYS A 128 11.18 25.16 -13.40
N ASP A 129 9.95 24.89 -13.85
CA ASP A 129 8.94 25.90 -14.13
C ASP A 129 8.28 26.48 -12.86
N LYS A 130 8.67 25.97 -11.68
CA LYS A 130 8.12 26.34 -10.35
C LYS A 130 6.61 26.17 -10.25
N VAL A 131 6.07 25.20 -10.99
CA VAL A 131 4.66 24.83 -10.96
C VAL A 131 4.48 23.67 -9.99
N ASN A 132 3.49 23.75 -9.11
CA ASN A 132 3.14 22.62 -8.25
C ASN A 132 2.71 21.43 -9.15
N LEU A 133 3.26 20.25 -8.88
CA LEU A 133 2.98 19.01 -9.59
C LEU A 133 1.48 18.69 -9.68
N ASP A 134 0.71 19.03 -8.65
CA ASP A 134 -0.74 18.77 -8.58
C ASP A 134 -1.54 19.52 -9.65
N VAL A 135 -1.00 20.65 -10.12
CA VAL A 135 -1.65 21.51 -11.12
C VAL A 135 -0.83 21.62 -12.41
N CYS A 136 0.27 20.88 -12.50
CA CYS A 136 1.12 20.92 -13.68
C CYS A 136 0.39 20.25 -14.86
N PRO A 137 0.13 20.96 -15.97
CA PRO A 137 -0.67 20.42 -17.07
C PRO A 137 -0.09 19.14 -17.67
N ALA A 138 1.23 19.08 -17.81
CA ALA A 138 1.92 17.90 -18.32
C ALA A 138 1.78 16.69 -17.37
N MET A 139 1.81 16.93 -16.06
CA MET A 139 1.64 15.88 -15.04
C MET A 139 0.19 15.36 -15.01
N LEU A 140 -0.78 16.27 -15.09
CA LEU A 140 -2.19 15.92 -15.19
C LEU A 140 -2.46 15.08 -16.45
N GLN A 141 -1.94 15.50 -17.60
CA GLN A 141 -2.10 14.77 -18.86
C GLN A 141 -1.50 13.36 -18.77
N TYR A 142 -0.27 13.22 -18.25
CA TYR A 142 0.36 11.93 -18.05
C TYR A 142 -0.49 11.00 -17.15
N ASN A 143 -0.97 11.51 -16.02
CA ASN A 143 -1.80 10.74 -15.09
C ASN A 143 -3.12 10.30 -15.74
N HIS A 144 -3.76 11.16 -16.53
CA HIS A 144 -4.97 10.80 -17.29
C HIS A 144 -4.68 9.68 -18.30
N ASP A 145 -3.58 9.78 -19.06
CA ASP A 145 -3.23 8.79 -20.08
C ASP A 145 -2.85 7.44 -19.47
N GLN A 146 -2.10 7.41 -18.36
CA GLN A 146 -1.78 6.17 -17.65
C GLN A 146 -3.02 5.54 -17.01
N THR A 147 -3.90 6.34 -16.43
CA THR A 147 -5.18 5.84 -15.89
C THR A 147 -6.01 5.20 -17.00
N ALA A 148 -6.08 5.82 -18.18
CA ALA A 148 -6.78 5.26 -19.33
C ALA A 148 -6.16 3.94 -19.83
N LYS A 149 -4.82 3.86 -19.91
CA LYS A 149 -4.10 2.63 -20.29
C LYS A 149 -4.30 1.51 -19.26
N ASN A 150 -4.26 1.82 -17.98
CA ASN A 150 -4.42 0.82 -16.92
C ASN A 150 -5.87 0.32 -16.82
N LEU A 151 -6.87 1.19 -17.03
CA LEU A 151 -8.27 0.78 -17.12
C LEU A 151 -8.54 -0.13 -18.34
N THR A 152 -7.92 0.15 -19.48
CA THR A 152 -8.09 -0.70 -20.69
C THR A 152 -7.39 -2.05 -20.53
N SER A 153 -6.16 -2.06 -19.98
CA SER A 153 -5.43 -3.30 -19.64
C SER A 153 -6.20 -4.15 -18.62
N ALA A 154 -6.69 -3.55 -17.53
CA ALA A 154 -7.47 -4.26 -16.51
C ALA A 154 -8.77 -4.84 -17.06
N ARG A 155 -9.45 -4.14 -17.98
CA ARG A 155 -10.62 -4.67 -18.69
C ARG A 155 -10.25 -5.86 -19.57
N PHE A 156 -9.14 -5.77 -20.31
CA PHE A 156 -8.68 -6.85 -21.18
C PHE A 156 -8.27 -8.10 -20.38
N GLN A 157 -7.54 -7.93 -19.29
CA GLN A 157 -7.18 -9.00 -18.35
C GLN A 157 -8.40 -9.71 -17.78
N LYS A 158 -9.42 -8.95 -17.35
CA LYS A 158 -10.69 -9.52 -16.85
C LYS A 158 -11.43 -10.31 -17.93
N ILE A 159 -11.53 -9.78 -19.15
CA ILE A 159 -12.16 -10.48 -20.28
C ILE A 159 -11.39 -11.76 -20.61
N LEU A 160 -10.06 -11.70 -20.69
CA LEU A 160 -9.22 -12.85 -20.95
C LEU A 160 -9.38 -13.94 -19.88
N ALA A 161 -9.41 -13.57 -18.60
CA ALA A 161 -9.63 -14.51 -17.50
C ALA A 161 -11.01 -15.19 -17.58
N ILE A 162 -12.07 -14.45 -17.93
CA ILE A 162 -13.40 -15.01 -18.16
C ILE A 162 -13.39 -15.98 -19.34
N CYS A 163 -12.78 -15.61 -20.47
CA CYS A 163 -12.66 -16.48 -21.63
C CYS A 163 -11.93 -17.78 -21.30
N ILE A 164 -10.81 -17.71 -20.57
CA ILE A 164 -10.06 -18.89 -20.12
C ILE A 164 -10.93 -19.77 -19.21
N ALA A 165 -11.63 -19.19 -18.23
CA ALA A 165 -12.50 -19.94 -17.33
C ALA A 165 -13.64 -20.67 -18.08
N VAL A 166 -14.25 -20.02 -19.07
CA VAL A 166 -15.28 -20.63 -19.93
C VAL A 166 -14.71 -21.79 -20.73
N VAL A 167 -13.53 -21.62 -21.35
CA VAL A 167 -12.87 -22.70 -22.11
C VAL A 167 -12.57 -23.90 -21.21
N VAL A 168 -12.02 -23.66 -20.01
CA VAL A 168 -11.73 -24.73 -19.03
C VAL A 168 -13.01 -25.46 -18.63
N ALA A 169 -14.11 -24.74 -18.37
CA ALA A 169 -15.39 -25.34 -18.02
C ALA A 169 -15.96 -26.21 -19.16
N VAL A 170 -15.88 -25.74 -20.40
CA VAL A 170 -16.33 -26.51 -21.58
C VAL A 170 -15.50 -27.79 -21.75
N VAL A 171 -14.18 -27.71 -21.60
CA VAL A 171 -13.30 -28.89 -21.68
C VAL A 171 -13.61 -29.89 -20.55
N ALA A 172 -13.86 -29.41 -19.33
CA ALA A 172 -14.27 -30.26 -18.21
C ALA A 172 -15.62 -30.96 -18.45
N LEU A 173 -16.60 -30.26 -19.03
CA LEU A 173 -17.90 -30.85 -19.39
C LEU A 173 -17.79 -31.88 -20.52
N LEU A 174 -16.98 -31.60 -21.55
CA LEU A 174 -16.76 -32.56 -22.63
C LEU A 174 -16.02 -33.81 -22.15
N THR A 175 -14.99 -33.66 -21.33
CA THR A 175 -14.24 -34.80 -20.78
C THR A 175 -15.11 -35.66 -19.86
N THR A 176 -15.93 -35.06 -19.00
CA THR A 176 -16.88 -35.81 -18.15
C THR A 176 -17.94 -36.53 -18.98
N ALA A 177 -18.48 -35.90 -20.03
CA ALA A 177 -19.42 -36.53 -20.95
C ALA A 177 -18.79 -37.73 -21.68
N ILE A 178 -17.56 -37.58 -22.19
CA ILE A 178 -16.82 -38.67 -22.86
C ILE A 178 -16.59 -39.84 -21.89
N VAL A 179 -16.15 -39.57 -20.66
CA VAL A 179 -15.96 -40.61 -19.63
C VAL A 179 -17.27 -41.32 -19.29
N PHE A 180 -18.39 -40.59 -19.23
CA PHE A 180 -19.70 -41.15 -18.95
C PHE A 180 -20.19 -42.07 -20.09
N VAL A 181 -20.05 -41.62 -21.34
CA VAL A 181 -20.36 -42.42 -22.53
C VAL A 181 -19.48 -43.67 -22.60
N TYR A 182 -18.17 -43.52 -22.36
CA TYR A 182 -17.23 -44.65 -22.34
C TYR A 182 -17.58 -45.67 -21.26
N LYS A 183 -17.91 -45.24 -20.04
CA LYS A 183 -18.36 -46.13 -18.95
C LYS A 183 -19.67 -46.84 -19.31
N ARG A 184 -20.61 -46.16 -19.96
CA ARG A 184 -21.89 -46.75 -20.38
C ARG A 184 -21.68 -47.80 -21.47
N TYR A 185 -20.85 -47.51 -22.48
CA TYR A 185 -20.50 -48.44 -23.54
C TYR A 185 -19.82 -49.70 -22.98
N ARG A 186 -18.85 -49.54 -22.08
CA ARG A 186 -18.15 -50.66 -21.42
C ARG A 186 -19.05 -51.52 -20.53
N LYS A 187 -20.11 -50.95 -19.94
CA LYS A 187 -21.12 -51.72 -19.20
C LYS A 187 -21.99 -52.57 -20.14
N GLN A 188 -22.36 -52.06 -21.30
CA GLN A 188 -23.16 -52.80 -22.28
C GLN A 188 -22.37 -53.93 -22.96
N SER A 189 -21.05 -53.77 -23.17
CA SER A 189 -20.20 -54.82 -23.75
C SER A 189 -19.85 -55.98 -22.80
N LYS A 190 -20.30 -55.92 -21.53
CA LYS A 190 -20.11 -56.97 -20.51
C LYS A 190 -21.36 -57.80 -20.23
N VAL A 191 -22.43 -57.64 -21.01
CA VAL A 191 -23.60 -58.51 -20.94
C VAL A 191 -23.34 -59.71 -21.86
N PRO A 192 -23.14 -60.94 -21.32
CA PRO A 192 -23.05 -62.16 -22.12
C PRO A 192 -24.40 -62.52 -22.77
#